data_AF-A0A2V9Y2I0-F1
#
_entry.id   AF-A0A2V9Y2I0-F1
#
_cell.length_a   1.000
_cell.length_b   1.000
_cell.length_c   1.000
_cell.angle_alpha   90.00
_cell.angle_beta   90.00
_cell.angle_gamma   90.00
#
_symmetry.space_group_name_H-M   'P 1'
#
loop_
_entity.id
_entity.type
_entity.pdbx_description
1 polymer ?
#
loop_
_entity_poly.entity_id
_entity_poly.type
_entity_poly.pdbx_seq_one_letter_code
_entity_poly.pdbx_strand_id
1 'polypeptide(L)' 'MADTILVVVEQREGRLNRVSWETITAGQAIAAATGWTLEAAVVGSGAASIATEVASKKVA' A
#
# COMPACT_ATOMS: atom_id res chain seq x y z
N MET A 1 0.40 16.93 13.14
CA MET A 1 -0.23 15.86 12.34
C MET A 1 0.88 15.23 11.52
N ALA A 2 0.88 13.91 11.33
CA ALA A 2 1.84 13.27 10.44
C ALA A 2 1.40 13.52 8.99
N ASP A 3 2.31 14.03 8.16
CA ASP A 3 2.13 14.23 6.72
C ASP A 3 2.32 12.89 5.99
N THR A 4 1.44 11.94 6.30
CA THR A 4 1.50 10.54 5.85
C THR A 4 0.16 10.09 5.28
N ILE A 5 0.21 9.38 4.16
CA ILE A 5 -0.90 8.69 3.54
C ILE A 5 -0.75 7.21 3.86
N LEU A 6 -1.75 6.61 4.50
CA LEU A 6 -1.78 5.18 4.76
C LEU A 6 -2.76 4.48 3.81
N VAL A 7 -2.24 3.55 3.02
CA VAL A 7 -3.07 2.64 2.22
C VAL A 7 -3.14 1.29 2.91
N VAL A 8 -4.35 0.83 3.24
CA VAL A 8 -4.57 -0.50 3.80
C VAL A 8 -4.97 -1.46 2.69
N VAL A 9 -4.24 -2.57 2.57
CA VAL A 9 -4.54 -3.64 1.61
C VAL A 9 -4.76 -4.96 2.33
N GLU A 10 -5.85 -5.64 1.99
CA GLU A 10 -6.18 -6.95 2.57
C GLU A 10 -5.69 -8.06 1.65
N GLN A 11 -4.86 -8.95 2.20
CA GLN A 11 -4.46 -10.20 1.57
C GLN A 11 -5.49 -11.28 1.86
N ARG A 12 -5.88 -12.01 0.80
CA ARG A 12 -6.71 -13.22 0.88
C ARG A 12 -6.08 -14.29 0.03
N GLU A 13 -5.88 -15.48 0.61
CA GLU A 13 -5.29 -16.64 -0.08
C GLU A 13 -3.94 -16.33 -0.75
N GLY A 14 -3.11 -15.52 -0.08
CA GLY A 14 -1.80 -15.12 -0.62
C GLY A 14 -1.86 -14.20 -1.83
N ARG A 15 -2.95 -13.44 -2.01
CA ARG A 15 -3.12 -12.50 -3.12
C ARG A 15 -3.78 -11.20 -2.66
N LEU A 16 -3.48 -10.13 -3.39
CA LEU A 16 -4.26 -8.88 -3.35
C LEU A 16 -5.26 -8.87 -4.51
N ASN A 17 -6.43 -8.27 -4.26
CA ASN A 17 -7.35 -7.98 -5.34
C ASN A 17 -6.83 -6.80 -6.20
N ARG A 18 -7.45 -6.59 -7.36
CA ARG A 18 -7.08 -5.49 -8.26
C ARG A 18 -7.23 -4.11 -7.62
N VAL A 19 -8.27 -3.92 -6.79
CA VAL A 19 -8.56 -2.64 -6.13
C VAL A 19 -7.46 -2.23 -5.16
N SER A 20 -6.81 -3.17 -4.48
CA SER A 20 -5.64 -2.90 -3.63
C SER A 20 -4.52 -2.20 -4.42
N TRP A 21 -4.26 -2.66 -5.66
CA TRP A 21 -3.23 -2.05 -6.51
C TRP A 21 -3.63 -0.69 -7.07
N GLU A 22 -4.90 -0.53 -7.44
CA GLU A 22 -5.45 0.76 -7.86
C GLU A 22 -5.38 1.78 -6.71
N THR A 23 -5.62 1.33 -5.48
CA THR A 23 -5.54 2.16 -4.27
C THR A 23 -4.11 2.60 -3.98
N ILE A 24 -3.11 1.71 -4.12
CA ILE A 24 -1.69 2.08 -4.01
C ILE A 24 -1.33 3.13 -5.07
N THR A 25 -1.80 2.95 -6.31
CA THR A 25 -1.54 3.89 -7.40
C THR A 25 -2.17 5.26 -7.11
N ALA A 26 -3.40 5.29 -6.58
CA ALA A 26 -4.03 6.54 -6.14
C ALA A 26 -3.26 7.21 -5.00
N GLY A 27 -2.80 6.44 -4.01
CA GLY A 27 -1.95 6.92 -2.92
C GLY A 27 -0.66 7.56 -3.43
N GLN A 28 -0.01 6.97 -4.44
CA GLN A 28 1.19 7.53 -5.07
C GLN A 28 0.92 8.88 -5.74
N ALA A 29 -0.21 9.01 -6.43
CA ALA A 29 -0.60 10.26 -7.07
C ALA A 29 -0.83 11.38 -6.04
N ILE A 30 -1.48 11.04 -4.91
CA ILE A 30 -1.70 12.00 -3.82
C ILE A 30 -0.37 12.36 -3.15
N ALA A 31 0.51 11.39 -2.89
CA ALA A 31 1.85 11.63 -2.34
C ALA A 31 2.66 12.57 -3.22
N ALA A 32 2.63 12.35 -4.55
CA ALA A 32 3.31 13.21 -5.51
C ALA A 32 2.76 14.64 -5.53
N ALA A 33 1.44 14.81 -5.35
CA ALA A 33 0.80 16.12 -5.34
C ALA A 33 1.00 16.90 -4.03
N THR A 34 1.16 16.19 -2.91
CA THR A 34 1.20 16.77 -1.55
C THR A 34 2.61 16.84 -0.97
N GLY A 35 3.54 16.04 -1.47
CA GLY A 35 4.86 15.84 -0.88
C GLY A 35 4.82 14.95 0.38
N TRP A 36 3.71 14.28 0.66
CA TRP A 36 3.54 13.43 1.84
C TRP A 36 4.11 12.03 1.62
N THR A 37 4.48 11.36 2.71
CA THR A 37 4.97 9.97 2.67
C THR A 37 3.81 9.01 2.43
N LEU A 38 3.99 8.04 1.52
CA LEU A 38 3.02 6.96 1.31
C LEU A 38 3.48 5.69 2.02
N GLU A 39 2.68 5.21 2.97
CA GLU A 39 2.87 3.93 3.65
C GLU A 39 1.77 2.94 3.24
N ALA A 40 2.08 1.64 3.32
CA ALA A 40 1.11 0.58 3.10
C ALA A 40 1.07 -0.42 4.24
N ALA A 41 -0.13 -0.69 4.76
CA ALA A 41 -0.37 -1.74 5.73
C ALA A 41 -1.00 -2.95 5.03
N VAL A 42 -0.34 -4.11 5.12
CA VAL A 42 -0.87 -5.39 4.62
C VAL A 42 -1.53 -6.15 5.76
N VAL A 43 -2.82 -6.41 5.63
CA VAL A 43 -3.62 -7.14 6.63
C VAL A 43 -3.97 -8.53 6.10
N GLY A 44 -3.74 -9.57 6.89
CA GLY A 44 -4.07 -10.95 6.54
C GLY A 44 -3.12 -11.98 7.15
N SER A 45 -3.44 -13.27 6.99
CA SER A 45 -2.61 -14.36 7.49
C SER A 45 -1.49 -14.69 6.50
N GLY A 46 -0.25 -14.80 7.00
CA GLY A 46 0.91 -15.06 6.14
C GLY A 46 1.26 -13.89 5.21
N ALA A 47 1.02 -12.65 5.64
CA ALA A 47 1.16 -11.43 4.83
C ALA A 47 2.61 -11.08 4.42
N ALA A 48 3.64 -11.74 4.95
CA ALA A 48 5.04 -11.35 4.75
C ALA A 48 5.49 -11.30 3.27
N SER A 49 5.08 -12.29 2.46
CA SER A 49 5.39 -12.31 1.02
C SER A 49 4.71 -11.17 0.28
N ILE A 50 3.44 -10.90 0.61
CA ILE A 50 2.66 -9.80 0.03
C ILE A 50 3.18 -8.44 0.49
N ALA A 51 3.61 -8.30 1.74
CA ALA A 51 4.25 -7.08 2.23
C ALA A 51 5.53 -6.78 1.46
N THR A 52 6.33 -7.81 1.14
CA THR A 52 7.53 -7.67 0.30
C THR A 52 7.16 -7.23 -1.13
N GLU A 53 6.10 -7.79 -1.70
CA GLU A 53 5.61 -7.37 -3.02
C GLU A 53 5.12 -5.92 -3.01
N VAL A 54 4.36 -5.51 -1.99
CA VAL A 54 3.85 -4.15 -1.83
C VAL A 54 4.98 -3.14 -1.64
N ALA A 55 5.99 -3.47 -0.83
CA ALA A 55 7.17 -2.62 -0.63
C ALA A 55 7.93 -2.33 -1.95
N SER A 56 7.84 -3.23 -2.94
CA SER A 56 8.42 -2.99 -4.27
C SER A 56 7.68 -1.92 -5.11
N LYS A 57 6.51 -1.46 -4.66
CA LYS A 57 5.63 -0.51 -5.39
C LYS A 57 5.74 0.92 -4.88
N LYS A 58 6.96 1.41 -4.63
CA LYS A 58 7.22 2.82 -4.29
C LYS A 58 6.35 3.34 -3.12
N VAL A 59 6.25 2.52 -2.08
CA VAL A 59 5.80 2.92 -0.75
C VAL A 59 7.06 3.07 0.12
N ALA A 60 6.94 3.78 1.25
CA ALA A 60 8.02 3.94 2.22
C ALA A 60 8.31 2.65 3.00
#